data_AF-A0A9C8ETL1-F1
#
_entry.id   AF-A0A9C8ETL1-F1
#
_cell.length_a   1.000
_cell.length_b   1.000
_cell.length_c   1.000
_cell.angle_alpha   90.00
_cell.angle_beta   90.00
_cell.angle_gamma   90.00
#
_symmetry.space_group_name_H-M   'P 1'
#
loop_
_entity.id
_entity.type
_entity.pdbx_description
1 polymer ?
#
loop_
_entity_poly.entity_id
_entity_poly.type
_entity_poly.pdbx_seq_one_letter_code
_entity_poly.pdbx_strand_id
1 'polypeptide(L)'
;MPLEKQKAFDVPPEEIFYYIYAVLYSNTYREKYQEFLKIDFPRIPFTKDYGLFQKFSEFGKELVGLHLLKSPVLNNPITKFYGEGEGKVEKREYKESESRVYINGTQYFEGIEPEIWNYQIGGYQVLDKWLKDRKGHTLSAEDIKHYCKVVTALKKTIEIQKEIDKLYPEVEKNLASFNSNEF
;
A
#
# COMPACT_ATOMS: atom_id res chain seq x y z
N MET A 1 -18.75 -35.51 -28.48
CA MET A 1 -18.94 -34.13 -27.99
C MET A 1 -17.55 -33.52 -27.85
N PRO A 2 -17.13 -32.58 -28.71
CA PRO A 2 -15.80 -31.98 -28.59
C PRO A 2 -15.77 -31.13 -27.31
N LEU A 3 -14.75 -31.30 -26.47
CA LEU A 3 -14.52 -30.41 -25.33
C LEU A 3 -14.37 -28.98 -25.88
N GLU A 4 -15.22 -28.06 -25.42
CA GLU A 4 -15.02 -26.64 -25.62
C GLU A 4 -13.68 -26.27 -25.00
N LYS A 5 -12.72 -25.89 -25.86
CA LYS A 5 -11.48 -25.27 -25.42
C LYS A 5 -11.86 -24.02 -24.64
N GLN A 6 -11.60 -24.00 -23.34
CA GLN A 6 -11.64 -22.75 -22.57
C GLN A 6 -10.78 -21.73 -23.31
N LYS A 7 -11.42 -20.62 -23.69
CA LYS A 7 -10.75 -19.53 -24.40
C LYS A 7 -9.69 -18.98 -23.45
N ALA A 8 -8.41 -19.21 -23.75
CA ALA A 8 -7.33 -18.55 -23.04
C ALA A 8 -7.51 -17.04 -23.23
N PHE A 9 -7.74 -16.31 -22.14
CA PHE A 9 -7.73 -14.87 -22.19
C PHE A 9 -6.30 -14.42 -22.45
N ASP A 10 -6.10 -13.58 -23.45
CA ASP A 10 -4.82 -12.92 -23.70
C ASP A 10 -4.66 -11.79 -22.67
N VAL A 11 -4.19 -12.15 -21.48
CA VAL A 11 -4.06 -11.24 -20.34
C VAL A 11 -2.71 -10.52 -20.45
N PRO A 12 -2.68 -9.17 -20.49
CA PRO A 12 -1.43 -8.42 -20.51
C PRO A 12 -0.56 -8.74 -19.28
N PRO A 13 0.77 -8.85 -19.42
CA PRO A 13 1.68 -9.10 -18.29
C PRO A 13 1.53 -8.08 -17.14
N GLU A 14 1.22 -6.83 -17.46
CA GLU A 14 0.99 -5.78 -16.48
C GLU A 14 -0.21 -6.09 -15.58
N GLU A 15 -1.28 -6.66 -16.14
CA GLU A 15 -2.47 -7.03 -15.35
C GLU A 15 -2.16 -8.18 -14.39
N ILE A 16 -1.33 -9.13 -14.81
CA ILE A 16 -0.84 -10.20 -13.93
C ILE A 16 0.02 -9.60 -12.81
N PHE A 17 0.93 -8.69 -13.14
CA PHE A 17 1.76 -8.00 -12.16
C PHE A 17 0.90 -7.24 -11.13
N TYR A 18 -0.09 -6.48 -11.58
CA TYR A 18 -0.97 -5.74 -10.69
C TYR A 18 -1.83 -6.67 -9.83
N TYR A 19 -2.36 -7.74 -10.40
CA TYR A 19 -3.10 -8.75 -9.64
C TYR A 19 -2.27 -9.31 -8.49
N ILE A 20 -1.03 -9.75 -8.78
CA ILE A 20 -0.09 -10.24 -7.77
C ILE A 20 0.15 -9.17 -6.70
N TYR A 21 0.35 -7.92 -7.11
CA TYR A 21 0.58 -6.80 -6.20
C TYR A 21 -0.59 -6.60 -5.23
N ALA A 22 -1.83 -6.67 -5.71
CA ALA A 22 -3.02 -6.56 -4.87
C ALA A 22 -3.14 -7.73 -3.89
N VAL A 23 -2.93 -8.97 -4.34
CA VAL A 23 -2.99 -10.15 -3.47
C VAL A 23 -1.97 -10.03 -2.33
N LEU A 24 -0.74 -9.61 -2.62
CA LEU A 24 0.29 -9.42 -1.60
C LEU A 24 -0.02 -8.28 -0.61
N TYR A 25 -0.89 -7.35 -0.98
CA TYR A 25 -1.38 -6.29 -0.09
C TYR A 25 -2.64 -6.66 0.70
N SER A 26 -3.24 -7.82 0.48
CA SER A 26 -4.30 -8.34 1.35
C SER A 26 -3.74 -8.68 2.73
N ASN A 27 -4.32 -8.14 3.80
CA ASN A 27 -4.02 -8.59 5.16
C ASN A 27 -4.54 -10.01 5.38
N THR A 28 -5.71 -10.34 4.84
CA THR A 28 -6.28 -11.70 4.94
C THR A 28 -5.34 -12.75 4.33
N TYR A 29 -4.77 -12.48 3.15
CA TYR A 29 -3.73 -13.35 2.57
C TYR A 29 -2.51 -13.47 3.48
N ARG A 30 -1.95 -12.33 3.91
CA ARG A 30 -0.70 -12.28 4.69
C ARG A 30 -0.83 -12.98 6.05
N GLU A 31 -1.96 -12.81 6.73
CA GLU A 31 -2.25 -13.49 8.00
C GLU A 31 -2.43 -14.99 7.79
N LYS A 32 -3.22 -15.39 6.80
CA LYS A 32 -3.51 -16.81 6.52
C LYS A 32 -2.26 -17.60 6.15
N TYR A 33 -1.37 -17.01 5.36
CA TYR A 33 -0.16 -17.68 4.84
C TYR A 33 1.13 -17.27 5.56
N GLN A 34 1.02 -16.59 6.71
CA GLN A 34 2.15 -15.98 7.42
C GLN A 34 3.34 -16.93 7.64
N GLU A 35 3.08 -18.16 8.08
CA GLU A 35 4.14 -19.12 8.39
C GLU A 35 4.88 -19.58 7.12
N PHE A 36 4.19 -19.66 5.99
CA PHE A 36 4.82 -19.97 4.70
C PHE A 36 5.60 -18.79 4.14
N LEU A 37 5.05 -17.58 4.26
CA LEU A 37 5.69 -16.34 3.78
C LEU A 37 7.01 -16.02 4.50
N LYS A 38 7.22 -16.57 5.70
CA LYS A 38 8.50 -16.47 6.43
C LYS A 38 9.58 -17.43 5.92
N ILE A 39 9.19 -18.51 5.24
CA ILE A 39 10.07 -19.64 4.93
C ILE A 39 10.41 -19.70 3.43
N ASP A 40 9.45 -19.41 2.56
CA ASP A 40 9.59 -19.59 1.11
C ASP A 40 8.91 -18.45 0.34
N PHE A 41 9.10 -18.41 -0.99
CA PHE A 41 8.50 -17.42 -1.86
C PHE A 41 6.96 -17.45 -1.80
N PRO A 42 6.29 -16.29 -1.91
CA PRO A 42 4.84 -16.22 -1.92
C PRO A 42 4.24 -17.02 -3.08
N ARG A 43 3.27 -17.88 -2.77
CA ARG A 43 2.45 -18.56 -3.77
C ARG A 43 1.16 -17.78 -3.96
N ILE A 44 0.90 -17.36 -5.19
CA ILE A 44 -0.22 -16.47 -5.49
C ILE A 44 -1.45 -17.30 -5.92
N PRO A 45 -2.57 -17.23 -5.17
CA PRO A 45 -3.82 -17.80 -5.62
C PRO A 45 -4.36 -16.97 -6.78
N PHE A 46 -4.56 -17.60 -7.93
CA PHE A 46 -5.27 -16.99 -9.05
C PHE A 46 -6.72 -17.45 -9.04
N THR A 47 -7.65 -16.53 -9.25
CA THR A 47 -9.07 -16.83 -9.43
C THR A 47 -9.37 -17.22 -10.89
N LYS A 48 -10.31 -18.15 -11.09
CA LYS A 48 -10.92 -18.48 -12.39
C LYS A 48 -11.98 -17.47 -12.81
N ASP A 49 -12.47 -16.64 -11.87
CA ASP A 49 -13.38 -15.54 -12.15
C ASP A 49 -12.60 -14.36 -12.73
N TYR A 50 -12.75 -14.15 -14.04
CA TYR A 50 -12.06 -13.08 -14.74
C TYR A 50 -12.45 -11.68 -14.25
N GLY A 51 -13.71 -11.46 -13.84
CA GLY A 51 -14.14 -10.17 -13.30
C GLY A 51 -13.46 -9.88 -11.97
N LEU A 52 -13.32 -10.90 -11.11
CA LEU A 52 -12.57 -10.78 -9.85
C LEU A 52 -11.07 -10.57 -10.09
N PHE A 53 -10.49 -11.25 -11.09
CA PHE A 53 -9.11 -11.03 -11.52
C PHE A 53 -8.89 -9.58 -11.94
N GLN A 54 -9.72 -9.06 -12.84
CA GLN A 54 -9.64 -7.67 -13.31
C GLN A 54 -9.78 -6.70 -12.15
N LYS A 55 -10.68 -6.98 -11.20
CA LYS A 55 -10.86 -6.09 -10.05
C LYS A 55 -9.63 -6.01 -9.15
N PHE A 56 -8.96 -7.13 -8.91
CA PHE A 56 -7.70 -7.15 -8.17
C PHE A 56 -6.56 -6.48 -8.96
N SER A 57 -6.53 -6.67 -10.29
CA SER A 57 -5.60 -5.95 -11.17
C SER A 57 -5.78 -4.43 -11.08
N GLU A 58 -7.01 -3.93 -11.05
CA GLU A 58 -7.29 -2.50 -10.84
C GLU A 58 -6.74 -1.99 -9.50
N PHE A 59 -7.02 -2.70 -8.40
CA PHE A 59 -6.48 -2.34 -7.08
C PHE A 59 -4.95 -2.32 -7.07
N GLY A 60 -4.32 -3.32 -7.69
CA GLY A 60 -2.87 -3.40 -7.79
C GLY A 60 -2.28 -2.23 -8.57
N LYS A 61 -2.92 -1.84 -9.67
CA LYS A 61 -2.52 -0.68 -10.47
C LYS A 61 -2.62 0.61 -9.68
N GLU A 62 -3.69 0.79 -8.92
CA GLU A 62 -3.85 1.94 -8.03
C GLU A 62 -2.77 1.98 -6.95
N LEU A 63 -2.54 0.86 -6.25
CA LEU A 63 -1.48 0.74 -5.24
C LEU A 63 -0.09 1.05 -5.81
N VAL A 64 0.25 0.52 -6.99
CA VAL A 64 1.52 0.83 -7.66
C VAL A 64 1.62 2.33 -7.97
N GLY A 65 0.55 2.95 -8.45
CA GLY A 65 0.51 4.39 -8.69
C GLY A 65 0.72 5.22 -7.42
N LEU A 66 0.16 4.77 -6.28
CA LEU A 66 0.35 5.39 -4.97
C LEU A 66 1.79 5.24 -4.48
N HIS A 67 2.36 4.04 -4.54
CA HIS A 67 3.70 3.74 -4.01
C HIS A 67 4.83 4.34 -4.85
N LEU A 68 4.58 4.58 -6.14
CA LEU A 68 5.48 5.36 -7.00
C LEU A 68 5.31 6.88 -6.84
N LEU A 69 4.36 7.33 -6.02
CA LEU A 69 3.94 8.72 -5.87
C LEU A 69 3.52 9.40 -7.19
N LYS A 70 3.04 8.62 -8.16
CA LYS A 70 2.60 9.07 -9.48
C LYS A 70 1.09 9.22 -9.60
N SER A 71 0.33 8.74 -8.62
CA SER A 71 -1.13 8.84 -8.64
C SER A 71 -1.60 10.31 -8.55
N PRO A 72 -2.51 10.77 -9.43
CA PRO A 72 -3.05 12.13 -9.37
C PRO A 72 -3.76 12.47 -8.06
N VAL A 73 -4.28 11.48 -7.33
CA VAL A 73 -4.96 11.71 -6.03
C VAL A 73 -4.00 12.34 -5.01
N LEU A 74 -2.69 12.14 -5.16
CA LEU A 74 -1.67 12.68 -4.28
C LEU A 74 -1.44 14.18 -4.45
N ASN A 75 -2.03 14.80 -5.49
CA ASN A 75 -1.97 16.25 -5.68
C ASN A 75 -2.85 17.02 -4.69
N ASN A 76 -3.76 16.33 -3.99
CA ASN A 76 -4.61 16.91 -2.94
C ASN A 76 -4.27 16.24 -1.60
N PRO A 77 -3.17 16.64 -0.94
CA PRO A 77 -2.71 15.99 0.28
C PRO A 77 -3.69 16.20 1.44
N ILE A 78 -3.89 15.14 2.23
CA ILE A 78 -4.73 15.19 3.45
C ILE A 78 -4.00 15.81 4.64
N THR A 79 -2.66 15.86 4.56
CA THR A 79 -1.79 16.36 5.61
C THR A 79 -1.25 17.74 5.26
N LYS A 80 -1.16 18.58 6.29
CA LYS A 80 -0.61 19.93 6.22
C LYS A 80 0.50 20.11 7.24
N PHE A 81 1.43 21.00 6.93
CA PHE A 81 2.53 21.38 7.80
C PHE A 81 2.27 22.75 8.39
N TYR A 82 2.40 22.87 9.71
CA TYR A 82 2.08 24.08 10.47
C TYR A 82 3.18 24.42 11.47
N GLY A 83 3.08 25.62 12.04
CA GLY A 83 3.98 26.15 13.07
C GLY A 83 5.01 27.13 12.53
N GLU A 84 5.55 27.96 13.41
CA GLU A 84 6.58 28.93 13.09
C GLU A 84 7.98 28.34 13.29
N GLY A 85 8.89 28.61 12.35
CA GLY A 85 10.28 28.15 12.40
C GLY A 85 10.83 27.74 11.04
N GLU A 86 12.08 27.32 11.01
CA GLU A 86 12.79 27.00 9.77
C GLU A 86 12.42 25.63 9.17
N GLY A 87 11.76 24.75 9.93
CA GLY A 87 11.45 23.38 9.49
C GLY A 87 12.54 22.37 9.85
N LYS A 88 13.37 22.67 10.85
CA LYS A 88 14.43 21.77 11.33
C LYS A 88 13.84 20.58 12.07
N VAL A 89 14.21 19.36 11.67
CA VAL A 89 13.81 18.12 12.34
C VAL A 89 14.73 17.86 13.53
N GLU A 90 14.19 18.02 14.73
CA GLU A 90 14.93 17.87 15.99
C GLU A 90 14.45 16.67 16.79
N LYS A 91 13.13 16.47 16.81
CA LYS A 91 12.43 15.36 17.47
C LYS A 91 11.39 14.74 16.55
N ARG A 92 10.82 13.63 17.00
CA ARG A 92 9.68 12.96 16.37
C ARG A 92 8.76 12.58 17.50
N GLU A 93 7.70 13.35 17.68
CA GLU A 93 6.74 13.13 18.75
C GLU A 93 5.35 13.09 18.15
N TYR A 94 4.77 11.90 18.09
CA TYR A 94 3.40 11.72 17.66
C TYR A 94 2.43 11.90 18.83
N LYS A 95 1.45 12.78 18.65
CA LYS A 95 0.36 13.02 19.57
C LYS A 95 -0.94 12.58 18.93
N GLU A 96 -1.36 11.37 19.28
CA GLU A 96 -2.58 10.73 18.78
C GLU A 96 -3.84 11.57 19.04
N SER A 97 -3.99 12.15 20.23
CA SER A 97 -5.13 13.00 20.60
C SER A 97 -5.32 14.23 19.69
N GLU A 98 -4.26 14.64 19.00
CA GLU A 98 -4.27 15.77 18.08
C GLU A 98 -4.12 15.33 16.61
N SER A 99 -3.87 14.04 16.35
CA SER A 99 -3.47 13.51 15.04
C SER A 99 -2.29 14.29 14.43
N ARG A 100 -1.28 14.58 15.25
CA ARG A 100 -0.11 15.39 14.88
C ARG A 100 1.20 14.66 15.12
N VAL A 101 2.19 14.87 14.25
CA VAL A 101 3.59 14.54 14.53
C VAL A 101 4.42 15.82 14.55
N TYR A 102 5.03 16.08 15.70
CA TYR A 102 5.92 17.21 15.91
C TYR A 102 7.33 16.86 15.45
N ILE A 103 7.92 17.75 14.66
CA ILE A 103 9.32 17.64 14.23
C ILE A 103 10.26 18.45 15.12
N ASN A 104 9.73 19.44 15.85
CA ASN A 104 10.44 20.26 16.83
C ASN A 104 9.42 20.84 17.84
N GLY A 105 9.80 21.86 18.63
CA GLY A 105 8.94 22.44 19.65
C GLY A 105 7.68 23.15 19.12
N THR A 106 7.71 23.65 17.89
CA THR A 106 6.69 24.55 17.33
C THR A 106 6.04 24.03 16.04
N GLN A 107 6.74 23.20 15.27
CA GLN A 107 6.34 22.76 13.94
C GLN A 107 5.93 21.28 13.90
N TYR A 108 4.87 20.99 13.15
CA TYR A 108 4.25 19.67 13.09
C TYR A 108 3.52 19.44 11.78
N PHE A 109 3.32 18.15 11.46
CA PHE A 109 2.36 17.71 10.46
C PHE A 109 1.05 17.32 11.13
N GLU A 110 -0.08 17.73 10.56
CA GLU A 110 -1.44 17.50 11.07
C GLU A 110 -2.25 16.59 10.14
N GLY A 111 -3.25 15.90 10.70
CA GLY A 111 -4.16 15.03 9.95
C GLY A 111 -3.61 13.62 9.76
N ILE A 112 -2.75 13.17 10.67
CA ILE A 112 -2.14 11.84 10.64
C ILE A 112 -2.84 10.97 11.69
N GLU A 113 -3.82 10.20 11.23
CA GLU A 113 -4.52 9.22 12.05
C GLU A 113 -3.60 8.10 12.55
N PRO A 114 -3.93 7.41 13.65
CA PRO A 114 -3.08 6.36 14.22
C PRO A 114 -2.78 5.21 13.26
N GLU A 115 -3.76 4.80 12.44
CA GLU A 115 -3.55 3.75 11.43
C GLU A 115 -2.52 4.14 10.36
N ILE A 116 -2.43 5.44 10.04
CA ILE A 116 -1.44 5.97 9.08
C ILE A 116 -0.08 6.09 9.76
N TRP A 117 -0.03 6.62 10.99
CA TRP A 117 1.20 6.78 11.75
C TRP A 117 1.89 5.43 12.00
N ASN A 118 1.13 4.43 12.44
CA ASN A 118 1.62 3.10 12.79
C ASN A 118 1.81 2.18 11.57
N TYR A 119 1.58 2.66 10.35
CA TYR A 119 1.71 1.84 9.16
C TYR A 119 3.17 1.41 8.92
N GLN A 120 3.38 0.10 8.73
CA GLN A 120 4.70 -0.49 8.57
C GLN A 120 4.87 -1.19 7.22
N ILE A 121 6.06 -1.06 6.65
CA ILE A 121 6.55 -1.87 5.54
C ILE A 121 7.84 -2.55 6.02
N GLY A 122 7.82 -3.88 6.07
CA GLY A 122 8.83 -4.64 6.78
C GLY A 122 8.90 -4.22 8.25
N GLY A 123 10.12 -4.06 8.79
CA GLY A 123 10.32 -3.59 10.17
C GLY A 123 10.26 -2.07 10.35
N TYR A 124 9.91 -1.30 9.31
CA TYR A 124 9.95 0.16 9.36
C TYR A 124 8.55 0.77 9.41
N GLN A 125 8.31 1.57 10.45
CA GLN A 125 7.21 2.52 10.47
C GLN A 125 7.53 3.66 9.50
N VAL A 126 6.75 3.77 8.43
CA VAL A 126 7.13 4.54 7.22
C VAL A 126 7.37 6.02 7.54
N LEU A 127 6.44 6.64 8.25
CA LEU A 127 6.48 8.08 8.55
C LEU A 127 7.56 8.43 9.58
N ASP A 128 7.68 7.67 10.67
CA ASP A 128 8.74 7.88 11.67
C ASP A 128 10.12 7.69 11.04
N LYS A 129 10.31 6.63 10.25
CA LYS A 129 11.60 6.35 9.60
C LYS A 129 12.03 7.48 8.67
N TRP A 130 11.08 8.03 7.88
CA TRP A 130 11.37 9.13 6.96
C TRP A 130 11.85 10.39 7.70
N LEU A 131 11.23 10.72 8.83
CA LEU A 131 11.65 11.84 9.68
C LEU A 131 12.96 11.54 10.42
N LYS A 132 13.16 10.29 10.84
CA LYS A 132 14.38 9.86 11.56
C LYS A 132 15.61 10.09 10.71
N ASP A 133 15.53 9.77 9.43
CA ASP A 133 16.64 9.94 8.48
C ASP A 133 16.96 11.39 8.15
N ARG A 134 16.09 12.33 8.54
CA ARG A 134 16.26 13.77 8.36
C ARG A 134 16.57 14.51 9.66
N LYS A 135 16.83 13.80 10.75
CA LYS A 135 17.18 14.43 12.03
C LYS A 135 18.41 15.33 11.86
N GLY A 136 18.28 16.58 12.29
CA GLY A 136 19.31 17.62 12.17
C GLY A 136 19.22 18.46 10.88
N HIS A 137 18.43 18.04 9.91
CA HIS A 137 18.24 18.75 8.64
C HIS A 137 16.99 19.65 8.68
N THR A 138 17.03 20.70 7.87
CA THR A 138 15.89 21.59 7.60
C THR A 138 15.12 21.08 6.40
N LEU A 139 13.80 20.90 6.55
CA LEU A 139 12.94 20.43 5.46
C LEU A 139 12.74 21.54 4.43
N SER A 140 12.99 21.22 3.16
CA SER A 140 12.60 22.10 2.05
C SER A 140 11.09 22.06 1.80
N ALA A 141 10.58 23.00 0.99
CA ALA A 141 9.19 22.96 0.54
C ALA A 141 8.86 21.65 -0.21
N GLU A 142 9.82 21.09 -0.96
CA GLU A 142 9.64 19.81 -1.66
C GLU A 142 9.66 18.63 -0.68
N ASP A 143 10.48 18.66 0.37
CA ASP A 143 10.47 17.64 1.44
C ASP A 143 9.11 17.61 2.15
N ILE A 144 8.57 18.78 2.50
CA ILE A 144 7.25 18.92 3.15
C ILE A 144 6.17 18.35 2.23
N LYS A 145 6.16 18.77 0.96
CA LYS A 145 5.20 18.30 -0.04
C LYS A 145 5.30 16.79 -0.25
N HIS A 146 6.51 16.26 -0.33
CA HIS A 146 6.77 14.84 -0.45
C HIS A 146 6.23 14.07 0.75
N TYR A 147 6.52 14.52 1.97
CA TYR A 147 6.00 13.88 3.18
C TYR A 147 4.47 13.87 3.22
N CYS A 148 3.82 14.98 2.86
CA CYS A 148 2.36 15.04 2.75
C CYS A 148 1.81 14.05 1.71
N LYS A 149 2.50 13.87 0.57
CA LYS A 149 2.13 12.86 -0.43
C LYS A 149 2.26 11.43 0.12
N VAL A 150 3.33 11.14 0.86
CA VAL A 150 3.52 9.83 1.50
C VAL A 150 2.38 9.55 2.49
N VAL A 151 1.99 10.52 3.32
CA VAL A 151 0.86 10.34 4.23
C VAL A 151 -0.43 10.01 3.46
N THR A 152 -0.76 10.76 2.41
CA THR A 152 -1.93 10.48 1.58
C THR A 152 -1.85 9.10 0.92
N ALA A 153 -0.68 8.72 0.42
CA ALA A 153 -0.47 7.41 -0.18
C ALA A 153 -0.74 6.28 0.82
N LEU A 154 -0.28 6.41 2.07
CA LEU A 154 -0.55 5.44 3.13
C LEU A 154 -2.04 5.36 3.46
N LYS A 155 -2.73 6.50 3.59
CA LYS A 155 -4.19 6.49 3.83
C LYS A 155 -4.94 5.76 2.71
N LYS A 156 -4.63 6.08 1.46
CA LYS A 156 -5.26 5.43 0.30
C LYS A 156 -4.90 3.95 0.18
N THR A 157 -3.68 3.59 0.55
CA THR A 157 -3.25 2.18 0.63
C THR A 157 -4.12 1.42 1.63
N ILE A 158 -4.29 1.95 2.85
CA ILE A 158 -5.13 1.34 3.89
C ILE A 158 -6.59 1.17 3.41
N GLU A 159 -7.15 2.18 2.74
CA GLU A 159 -8.50 2.10 2.16
C GLU A 159 -8.60 0.98 1.12
N ILE A 160 -7.65 0.89 0.18
CA ILE A 160 -7.64 -0.16 -0.86
C ILE A 160 -7.45 -1.55 -0.23
N GLN A 161 -6.58 -1.68 0.78
CA GLN A 161 -6.40 -2.94 1.50
C GLN A 161 -7.70 -3.44 2.13
N LYS A 162 -8.49 -2.54 2.73
CA LYS A 162 -9.82 -2.88 3.28
C LYS A 162 -10.76 -3.41 2.19
N GLU A 163 -10.74 -2.84 0.99
CA GLU A 163 -11.56 -3.34 -0.13
C GLU A 163 -11.05 -4.66 -0.69
N ILE A 164 -9.73 -4.84 -0.79
CA ILE A 164 -9.10 -6.12 -1.17
C ILE A 164 -9.52 -7.21 -0.18
N ASP A 165 -9.37 -6.97 1.12
CA ASP A 165 -9.65 -7.97 2.16
C ASP A 165 -11.12 -8.40 2.20
N LYS A 166 -12.06 -7.49 1.88
CA LYS A 166 -13.49 -7.84 1.72
C LYS A 166 -13.73 -8.85 0.60
N LEU A 167 -12.97 -8.75 -0.50
CA LEU A 167 -13.17 -9.57 -1.70
C LEU A 167 -12.26 -10.79 -1.77
N TYR A 168 -11.15 -10.79 -1.03
CA TYR A 168 -10.15 -11.87 -1.05
C TYR A 168 -10.73 -13.27 -0.77
N PRO A 169 -11.72 -13.47 0.14
CA PRO A 169 -12.35 -14.79 0.31
C PRO A 169 -12.96 -15.38 -0.96
N GLU A 170 -13.44 -14.54 -1.89
CA GLU A 170 -14.00 -15.00 -3.17
C GLU A 170 -12.93 -15.49 -4.15
N VAL A 171 -11.69 -15.00 -4.03
CA VAL A 171 -10.54 -15.51 -4.80
C VAL A 171 -10.28 -16.96 -4.44
N GLU A 172 -10.31 -17.28 -3.14
CA GLU A 172 -10.02 -18.63 -2.64
C GLU A 172 -11.14 -19.64 -2.93
N LYS A 173 -12.39 -19.19 -3.01
CA LYS A 173 -13.50 -20.04 -3.43
C LYS A 173 -13.42 -20.42 -4.91
N ASN A 174 -12.77 -19.57 -5.71
CA ASN A 174 -12.75 -19.67 -7.16
C ASN A 174 -11.34 -19.90 -7.71
N LEU A 175 -10.51 -20.70 -7.04
CA LEU A 175 -9.14 -20.94 -7.50
C LEU A 175 -9.09 -21.54 -8.91
N ALA A 176 -8.21 -20.97 -9.74
CA ALA A 176 -7.77 -21.56 -10.98
C ALA A 176 -6.84 -22.74 -10.70
N SER A 177 -7.04 -23.83 -11.44
CA SER A 177 -6.17 -25.00 -11.43
C SER A 177 -5.18 -24.92 -12.58
N PHE A 178 -3.89 -24.86 -12.29
CA PHE A 178 -2.85 -25.01 -13.29
C PHE A 178 -2.35 -26.46 -13.26
N ASN A 179 -2.55 -27.21 -14.34
CA ASN A 179 -2.01 -28.57 -14.45
C ASN A 179 -0.51 -28.49 -14.68
N SER A 180 0.28 -29.10 -13.79
CA SER A 180 1.74 -29.13 -13.83
C SER A 180 2.34 -30.00 -14.95
N ASN A 181 1.56 -30.38 -15.97
CA ASN A 181 1.97 -31.31 -17.03
C ASN A 181 2.38 -30.62 -18.34
N GLU A 182 2.57 -29.30 -18.35
CA GLU A 182 2.97 -28.54 -19.54
C GLU A 182 4.25 -27.71 -19.33
N PHE A 183 5.21 -28.26 -18.60
CA PHE A 183 6.61 -27.83 -18.64
C PHE A 183 7.53 -29.03 -18.87
#